data_AF-A0A9X4J1X9-F1
#
_entry.id   AF-A0A9X4J1X9-F1
#
_cell.length_a   1.000
_cell.length_b   1.000
_cell.length_c   1.000
_cell.angle_alpha   90.00
_cell.angle_beta   90.00
_cell.angle_gamma   90.00
#
_symmetry.space_group_name_H-M   'P 1'
#
loop_
_entity.id
_entity.type
_entity.pdbx_description
1 polymer ?
#
loop_
_entity_poly.entity_id
_entity_poly.type
_entity_poly.pdbx_seq_one_letter_code
_entity_poly.pdbx_strand_id
1 'polypeptide(L)'
;MNEILSYFQIGANAFALTVAGWIYLAYIKNLNSTVKLKDEQVKTVEKNIQFWKDKVSELERRSPEHVEKLLSERIKIREDEIVRLSEDKNIHKHEIDLKNQELLRLKSEVEKTKDLKRTFDALDFFIEEDDELFSKDAEYEIEELGFVAVDSGQLMITDPCYIDSQWQDDDLEILRLYKDVENSNVIQYGKDFNHYDDVINGYDQSANQLLASGRIEALEVDYTDRITFSYAGASYATLSNKGYGSMPFELGHEGAGIVVRTVLGDGMYPVYAEKYDGKMVRVYFNLL
;
A
#
# COMPACT_ATOMS: atom_id res chain seq x y z
N MET A 1 102.31 27.07 88.35
CA MET A 1 100.92 27.60 88.49
C MET A 1 100.30 28.03 87.16
N ASN A 2 101.09 28.49 86.16
CA ASN A 2 100.55 28.96 84.87
C ASN A 2 100.11 27.86 83.88
N GLU A 3 100.62 26.63 83.98
CA GLU A 3 100.22 25.54 83.08
C GLU A 3 98.83 24.96 83.40
N ILE A 4 98.46 24.88 84.69
CA ILE A 4 97.15 24.38 85.13
C ILE A 4 96.01 25.32 84.70
N LEU A 5 96.25 26.64 84.71
CA LEU A 5 95.28 27.63 84.24
C LEU A 5 95.03 27.52 82.73
N SER A 6 96.07 27.25 81.93
CA SER A 6 95.97 27.07 80.48
C SER A 6 95.14 25.82 80.12
N TYR A 7 95.39 24.68 80.77
CA TYR A 7 94.59 23.47 80.57
C TYR A 7 93.11 23.65 80.97
N PHE A 8 92.84 24.43 82.02
CA PHE A 8 91.46 24.74 82.43
C PHE A 8 90.74 25.64 81.41
N GLN A 9 91.45 26.60 80.81
CA GLN A 9 90.92 27.50 79.80
C GLN A 9 90.64 26.77 78.47
N ILE A 10 91.52 25.85 78.08
CA ILE A 10 91.30 24.95 76.93
C ILE A 10 90.09 24.04 77.18
N GLY A 11 89.96 23.47 78.39
CA GLY A 11 88.81 22.66 78.78
C GLY A 11 87.49 23.43 78.76
N ALA A 12 87.49 24.66 79.26
CA ALA A 12 86.31 25.53 79.25
C ALA A 12 85.88 25.94 77.83
N ASN A 13 86.83 26.26 76.96
CA ASN A 13 86.53 26.58 75.56
C ASN A 13 86.05 25.34 74.78
N ALA A 14 86.63 24.17 75.03
CA ALA A 14 86.17 22.92 74.45
C ALA A 14 84.73 22.59 74.91
N PHE A 15 84.41 22.82 76.19
CA PHE A 15 83.05 22.66 76.72
C PHE A 15 82.07 23.68 76.14
N ALA A 16 82.47 24.93 75.97
CA ALA A 16 81.63 25.95 75.33
C ALA A 16 81.31 25.60 73.86
N LEU A 17 82.29 25.05 73.12
CA LEU A 17 82.09 24.60 71.75
C LEU A 17 81.18 23.37 71.65
N THR A 18 81.26 22.43 72.59
CA THR A 18 80.35 21.26 72.60
C THR A 18 78.92 21.67 72.96
N VAL A 19 78.74 22.60 73.90
CA VAL A 19 77.42 23.16 74.23
C VAL A 19 76.84 23.94 73.06
N ALA A 20 77.64 24.79 72.40
CA ALA A 20 77.21 25.53 71.20
C ALA A 20 76.84 24.58 70.04
N GLY A 21 77.63 23.53 69.82
CA GLY A 21 77.33 22.50 68.82
C GLY A 21 76.03 21.73 69.14
N TRP A 22 75.77 21.45 70.42
CA TRP A 22 74.54 20.79 70.85
C TRP A 22 73.30 21.68 70.67
N ILE A 23 73.40 22.97 71.02
CA ILE A 23 72.33 23.96 70.79
C ILE A 23 72.04 24.09 69.29
N TYR A 24 73.07 24.15 68.44
CA TYR A 24 72.91 24.21 66.99
C TYR A 24 72.22 22.96 66.42
N LEU A 25 72.61 21.77 66.88
CA LEU A 25 71.96 20.50 66.51
C LEU A 25 70.50 20.44 66.97
N ALA A 26 70.20 20.92 68.18
CA ALA A 26 68.83 21.02 68.69
C ALA A 26 67.98 21.99 67.85
N TYR A 27 68.55 23.13 67.48
CA TYR A 27 67.91 24.12 66.60
C TYR A 27 67.62 23.57 65.20
N ILE A 28 68.58 22.88 64.57
CA ILE A 28 68.38 22.20 63.29
C ILE A 28 67.29 21.12 63.40
N LYS A 29 67.29 20.32 64.47
CA LYS A 29 66.24 19.32 64.69
C LYS A 29 64.85 19.98 64.79
N ASN A 30 64.74 21.09 65.50
CA ASN A 30 63.49 21.83 65.66
C ASN A 30 63.00 22.45 64.33
N LEU A 31 63.92 22.98 63.52
CA LEU A 31 63.60 23.46 62.17
C LEU A 31 63.10 22.31 61.29
N ASN A 32 63.79 21.17 61.29
CA ASN A 32 63.37 20.00 60.51
C ASN A 32 62.02 19.45 60.96
N SER A 33 61.73 19.43 62.27
CA SER A 33 60.40 19.03 62.75
C SER A 33 59.32 20.05 62.36
N THR A 34 59.64 21.34 62.37
CA THR A 34 58.71 22.40 61.95
C THR A 34 58.41 22.31 60.45
N VAL A 35 59.43 22.06 59.62
CA VAL A 35 59.27 21.84 58.18
C VAL A 35 58.41 20.60 57.92
N LYS A 36 58.68 19.47 58.60
CA LYS A 36 57.83 18.26 58.48
C LYS A 36 56.38 18.50 58.88
N LEU A 37 56.14 19.22 59.98
CA LEU A 37 54.78 19.59 60.39
C LEU A 37 54.08 20.47 59.35
N LYS A 38 54.82 21.39 58.72
CA LYS A 38 54.27 22.23 57.63
C LYS A 38 53.98 21.41 56.38
N ASP A 39 54.84 20.46 56.00
CA ASP A 39 54.58 19.55 54.89
C ASP A 39 53.34 18.67 55.14
N GLU A 40 53.17 18.16 56.36
CA GLU A 40 51.96 17.42 56.75
C GLU A 40 50.69 18.29 56.70
N GLN A 41 50.79 19.55 57.13
CA GLN A 41 49.70 20.52 57.01
C GLN A 41 49.34 20.77 55.53
N VAL A 42 50.33 21.00 54.68
CA VAL A 42 50.13 21.21 53.23
C VAL A 42 49.47 19.99 52.61
N LYS A 43 49.95 18.78 52.91
CA LYS A 43 49.38 17.53 52.40
C LYS A 43 47.93 17.32 52.87
N THR A 44 47.62 17.72 54.10
CA THR A 44 46.24 17.65 54.62
C THR A 44 45.33 18.65 53.90
N VAL A 45 45.82 19.86 53.64
CA VAL A 45 45.08 20.88 52.88
C VAL A 45 44.87 20.46 51.43
N GLU A 46 45.87 19.90 50.75
CA GLU A 46 45.74 19.36 49.40
C GLU A 46 44.69 18.26 49.31
N LYS A 47 44.69 17.32 50.26
CA LYS A 47 43.65 16.28 50.34
C LYS A 47 42.26 16.86 50.52
N ASN A 48 42.12 17.89 51.35
CA ASN A 48 40.83 18.57 51.55
C ASN A 48 40.39 19.29 50.28
N ILE A 49 41.29 19.97 49.57
CA ILE A 49 40.98 20.63 48.28
C ILE A 49 40.51 19.61 47.26
N GLN A 50 41.20 18.47 47.15
CA GLN A 50 40.81 17.41 46.23
C GLN A 50 39.42 16.85 46.58
N PHE A 51 39.17 16.58 47.86
CA PHE A 51 37.87 16.14 48.33
C PHE A 51 36.74 17.13 48.00
N TRP A 52 36.98 18.43 48.17
CA TRP A 52 36.00 19.47 47.81
C TRP A 52 35.78 19.56 46.30
N LYS A 53 36.83 19.42 45.48
CA LYS A 53 36.69 19.35 44.02
C LYS A 53 35.84 18.16 43.59
N ASP A 54 36.08 16.99 44.18
CA ASP A 54 35.32 15.78 43.87
C ASP A 54 33.84 15.95 44.28
N LYS A 55 33.58 16.55 45.45
CA LYS A 55 32.21 16.88 45.90
C LYS A 55 31.50 17.89 45.01
N VAL A 56 32.19 18.94 44.55
CA VAL A 56 31.62 19.94 43.64
C VAL A 56 31.26 19.29 42.30
N SER A 57 32.14 18.45 41.75
CA SER A 57 31.86 17.69 40.53
C SER A 57 30.67 16.73 40.67
N GLU A 58 30.52 16.08 41.83
CA GLU A 58 29.37 15.22 42.11
C GLU A 58 28.06 16.03 42.24
N LEU A 59 28.11 17.22 42.84
CA LEU A 59 26.96 18.13 42.94
C LEU A 59 26.58 18.73 41.57
N GLU A 60 27.53 19.09 40.72
CA GLU A 60 27.27 19.55 39.35
C GLU A 60 26.56 18.48 38.51
N ARG A 61 26.99 17.22 38.63
CA ARG A 61 26.33 16.08 37.96
C ARG A 61 24.91 15.82 38.45
N ARG A 62 24.62 16.12 39.72
CA ARG A 62 23.29 16.01 40.31
C ARG A 62 22.49 17.31 40.21
N SER A 63 23.08 18.37 39.64
CA SER A 63 22.39 19.64 39.51
C SER A 63 21.19 19.46 38.58
N PRO A 64 20.04 20.08 38.89
CA PRO A 64 18.85 20.01 38.06
C PRO A 64 19.14 20.44 36.62
N GLU A 65 19.98 21.45 36.42
CA GLU A 65 20.35 21.97 35.10
C GLU A 65 21.12 20.94 34.25
N HIS A 66 22.06 20.20 34.84
CA HIS A 66 22.80 19.16 34.11
C HIS A 66 21.89 17.99 33.71
N VAL A 67 20.96 17.61 34.61
CA VAL A 67 19.96 16.56 34.34
C VAL A 67 18.97 17.01 33.27
N GLU A 68 18.50 18.26 33.33
CA GLU A 68 17.60 18.85 32.35
C GLU A 68 18.25 18.93 30.96
N LYS A 69 19.52 19.34 30.89
CA LYS A 69 20.29 19.35 29.63
C LYS A 69 20.42 17.94 29.03
N LEU A 70 20.80 16.95 29.85
CA LEU A 70 20.90 15.56 29.40
C LEU A 70 19.55 14.99 28.95
N LEU A 71 18.48 15.31 29.67
CA LEU A 71 17.13 14.89 29.30
C LEU A 71 16.68 15.54 28.00
N SER A 72 16.92 16.85 27.83
CA SER A 72 16.61 17.58 26.60
C SER A 72 17.37 17.03 25.40
N GLU A 73 18.67 16.76 25.53
CA GLU A 73 19.46 16.11 24.47
C GLU A 73 18.90 14.71 24.13
N ARG A 74 18.52 13.93 25.16
CA ARG A 74 17.97 12.59 24.95
C ARG A 74 16.57 12.61 24.33
N ILE A 75 15.73 13.57 24.70
CA ILE A 75 14.40 13.78 24.11
C ILE A 75 14.58 14.14 22.64
N LYS A 76 15.48 15.08 22.33
CA LYS A 76 15.76 15.49 20.96
C LYS A 76 16.22 14.32 20.09
N ILE A 77 17.16 13.50 20.58
CA ILE A 77 17.60 12.28 19.86
C ILE A 77 16.42 11.32 19.62
N ARG A 78 15.49 11.20 20.57
CA ARG A 78 14.31 10.35 20.41
C ARG A 78 13.29 10.93 19.45
N GLU A 79 13.08 12.23 19.45
CA GLU A 79 12.21 12.93 18.51
C GLU A 79 12.74 12.79 17.08
N ASP A 80 14.04 13.04 16.86
CA ASP A 80 14.69 12.87 15.57
C ASP A 80 14.57 11.43 15.05
N GLU A 81 14.75 10.43 15.93
CA GLU A 81 14.60 9.02 15.55
C GLU A 81 13.14 8.63 15.25
N ILE A 82 12.15 9.20 15.96
CA ILE A 82 10.72 8.99 15.68
C ILE A 82 10.36 9.56 14.30
N VAL A 83 10.85 10.75 13.96
CA VAL A 83 10.61 11.37 12.65
C VAL A 83 11.17 10.49 11.54
N ARG A 84 12.44 10.07 11.64
CA ARG A 84 13.08 9.15 10.69
C ARG A 84 12.30 7.85 10.53
N LEU A 85 11.90 7.20 11.63
CA LEU A 85 11.11 5.97 11.58
C LEU A 85 9.74 6.17 10.91
N SER A 86 9.14 7.35 11.06
CA SER A 86 7.88 7.68 10.39
C SER A 86 8.06 7.83 8.87
N GLU A 87 9.18 8.44 8.44
CA GLU A 87 9.54 8.58 7.04
C GLU A 87 9.81 7.21 6.40
N ASP A 88 10.65 6.39 7.03
CA ASP A 88 10.95 5.03 6.59
C ASP A 88 9.67 4.18 6.46
N LYS A 89 8.75 4.29 7.42
CA LYS A 89 7.44 3.62 7.36
C LYS A 89 6.64 4.02 6.14
N ASN A 90 6.61 5.31 5.79
CA ASN A 90 5.86 5.79 4.64
C ASN A 90 6.47 5.32 3.32
N ILE A 91 7.81 5.33 3.23
CA ILE A 91 8.55 4.82 2.07
C ILE A 91 8.26 3.33 1.87
N HIS A 92 8.41 2.52 2.93
CA HIS A 92 8.14 1.08 2.85
C HIS A 92 6.68 0.78 2.52
N LYS A 93 5.73 1.57 3.05
CA LYS A 93 4.31 1.41 2.70
C LYS A 93 4.09 1.61 1.22
N HIS A 94 4.69 2.65 0.64
CA HIS A 94 4.58 2.93 -0.79
C HIS A 94 5.21 1.81 -1.64
N GLU A 95 6.39 1.31 -1.24
CA GLU A 95 7.05 0.20 -1.94
C GLU A 95 6.22 -1.09 -1.90
N ILE A 96 5.61 -1.40 -0.76
CA ILE A 96 4.69 -2.55 -0.61
C ILE A 96 3.48 -2.39 -1.53
N ASP A 97 2.88 -1.20 -1.61
CA ASP A 97 1.74 -0.96 -2.48
C ASP A 97 2.10 -1.15 -3.97
N LEU A 98 3.26 -0.65 -4.40
CA LEU A 98 3.76 -0.87 -5.77
C LEU A 98 4.01 -2.35 -6.06
N LYS A 99 4.66 -3.07 -5.13
CA LYS A 99 4.93 -4.51 -5.29
C LYS A 99 3.65 -5.32 -5.31
N ASN A 100 2.64 -4.94 -4.53
CA ASN A 100 1.32 -5.58 -4.57
C ASN A 100 0.62 -5.37 -5.92
N GLN A 101 0.72 -4.18 -6.51
CA GLN A 101 0.20 -3.90 -7.85
C GLN A 101 0.90 -4.75 -8.92
N GLU A 102 2.23 -4.84 -8.89
CA GLU A 102 2.99 -5.72 -9.80
C GLU A 102 2.57 -7.18 -9.65
N LEU A 103 2.39 -7.65 -8.42
CA LEU A 103 1.99 -9.02 -8.11
C LEU A 103 0.58 -9.33 -8.65
N LEU A 104 -0.36 -8.38 -8.54
CA LEU A 104 -1.69 -8.50 -9.13
C LEU A 104 -1.62 -8.60 -10.67
N ARG A 105 -0.79 -7.78 -11.30
CA ARG A 105 -0.57 -7.83 -12.76
C ARG A 105 0.00 -9.18 -13.20
N LEU A 106 1.05 -9.65 -12.53
CA LEU A 106 1.68 -10.94 -12.79
C LEU A 106 0.71 -12.11 -12.60
N LYS A 107 -0.13 -12.07 -11.55
CA LYS A 107 -1.18 -13.08 -11.33
C LYS A 107 -2.18 -13.10 -12.48
N SER A 108 -2.61 -11.94 -12.96
CA SER A 108 -3.51 -11.85 -14.12
C SER A 108 -2.87 -12.40 -15.39
N GLU A 109 -1.59 -12.11 -15.64
CA GLU A 109 -0.86 -12.69 -16.78
C GLU A 109 -0.74 -14.22 -16.68
N VAL A 110 -0.43 -14.76 -15.49
CA VAL A 110 -0.36 -16.21 -15.27
C VAL A 110 -1.73 -16.87 -15.49
N GLU A 111 -2.80 -16.22 -15.06
CA GLU A 111 -4.17 -16.71 -15.28
C GLU A 111 -4.52 -16.75 -16.78
N LYS A 112 -4.21 -15.69 -17.53
CA LYS A 112 -4.34 -15.68 -19.00
C LYS A 112 -3.56 -16.80 -19.67
N THR A 113 -2.33 -17.07 -19.23
CA THR A 113 -1.51 -18.17 -19.76
C THR A 113 -2.08 -19.54 -19.40
N LYS A 114 -2.67 -19.68 -18.21
CA LYS A 114 -3.33 -20.92 -17.81
C LYS A 114 -4.59 -21.19 -18.64
N ASP A 115 -5.35 -20.15 -18.96
CA ASP A 115 -6.52 -20.28 -19.83
C ASP A 115 -6.10 -20.59 -21.27
N LEU A 116 -5.02 -19.99 -21.78
CA LEU A 116 -4.41 -20.41 -23.05
C LEU A 116 -4.05 -21.90 -23.02
N LYS A 117 -3.40 -22.37 -21.95
CA LYS A 117 -3.07 -23.79 -21.82
C LYS A 117 -4.33 -24.67 -21.85
N ARG A 118 -5.40 -24.28 -21.14
CA ARG A 118 -6.67 -25.03 -21.18
C ARG A 118 -7.28 -25.07 -22.57
N THR A 119 -7.21 -23.97 -23.33
CA THR A 119 -7.68 -23.97 -24.72
C THR A 119 -6.83 -24.87 -25.60
N PHE A 120 -5.51 -24.91 -25.40
CA PHE A 120 -4.63 -25.85 -26.10
C PHE A 120 -4.93 -27.31 -25.72
N ASP A 121 -5.04 -27.62 -24.42
CA ASP A 121 -5.38 -28.96 -23.95
C ASP A 121 -6.75 -29.44 -24.50
N ALA A 122 -7.72 -28.52 -24.65
CA ALA A 122 -9.01 -28.82 -25.26
C ALA A 122 -8.91 -29.07 -26.76
N LEU A 123 -8.11 -28.27 -27.49
CA LEU A 123 -7.86 -28.44 -28.92
C LEU A 123 -7.13 -29.76 -29.22
N ASP A 124 -6.12 -30.11 -28.42
CA ASP A 124 -5.38 -31.38 -28.54
C ASP A 124 -6.32 -32.60 -28.42
N PHE A 125 -7.42 -32.51 -27.65
CA PHE A 125 -8.41 -33.60 -27.53
C PHE A 125 -9.23 -33.82 -28.81
N PHE A 126 -9.31 -32.82 -29.70
CA PHE A 126 -10.06 -32.89 -30.95
C PHE A 126 -9.20 -33.24 -32.18
N ILE A 127 -7.88 -33.37 -32.02
CA ILE A 127 -6.93 -33.57 -33.14
C ILE A 127 -6.32 -34.97 -33.03
N GLU A 128 -6.27 -35.69 -34.17
CA GLU A 128 -5.65 -37.02 -34.25
C GLU A 128 -4.12 -36.93 -34.04
N GLU A 129 -3.51 -37.98 -33.46
CA GLU A 129 -2.11 -38.05 -32.96
C GLU A 129 -0.98 -37.64 -33.94
N ASP A 130 -1.27 -37.41 -35.22
CA ASP A 130 -0.28 -37.14 -36.27
C ASP A 130 -0.18 -35.67 -36.75
N ASP A 131 -1.06 -34.76 -36.29
CA ASP A 131 -0.97 -33.33 -36.62
C ASP A 131 -0.38 -32.52 -35.45
N GLU A 132 0.92 -32.21 -35.48
CA GLU A 132 1.50 -31.18 -34.60
C GLU A 132 0.78 -29.85 -34.87
N LEU A 133 -0.15 -29.47 -33.97
CA LEU A 133 -1.01 -28.29 -34.13
C LEU A 133 -0.19 -26.99 -34.31
N PHE A 134 0.98 -26.92 -33.66
CA PHE A 134 1.94 -25.81 -33.75
C PHE A 134 3.37 -26.35 -33.80
N SER A 135 4.16 -25.84 -34.75
CA SER A 135 5.59 -26.12 -34.80
C SER A 135 6.31 -25.55 -33.56
N LYS A 136 7.40 -26.20 -33.12
CA LYS A 136 8.23 -25.69 -32.00
C LYS A 136 8.84 -24.31 -32.27
N ASP A 137 8.90 -23.92 -33.54
CA ASP A 137 9.40 -22.63 -34.03
C ASP A 137 8.25 -21.69 -34.45
N ALA A 138 7.00 -21.95 -34.02
CA ALA A 138 5.84 -21.17 -34.40
C ALA A 138 6.01 -19.67 -34.08
N GLU A 139 5.92 -18.85 -35.11
CA GLU A 139 5.95 -17.40 -34.97
C GLU A 139 4.59 -16.89 -34.45
N TYR A 140 4.67 -15.97 -33.48
CA TYR A 140 3.52 -15.28 -32.90
C TYR A 140 3.32 -13.94 -33.60
N GLU A 141 2.13 -13.73 -34.15
CA GLU A 141 1.76 -12.50 -34.84
C GLU A 141 0.41 -11.97 -34.32
N ILE A 142 0.32 -10.65 -34.17
CA ILE A 142 -0.95 -9.96 -33.91
C ILE A 142 -1.34 -9.22 -35.20
N GLU A 143 -2.50 -9.56 -35.74
CA GLU A 143 -3.05 -8.96 -36.96
C GLU A 143 -4.34 -8.20 -36.66
N GLU A 144 -4.49 -6.99 -37.20
CA GLU A 144 -5.76 -6.26 -37.20
C GLU A 144 -6.66 -6.82 -38.31
N LEU A 145 -7.75 -7.47 -37.94
CA LEU A 145 -8.67 -8.10 -38.89
C LEU A 145 -9.60 -7.08 -39.56
N GLY A 146 -9.85 -5.95 -38.89
CA GLY A 146 -10.73 -4.87 -39.37
C GLY A 146 -11.57 -4.25 -38.27
N PHE A 147 -12.74 -3.73 -38.64
CA PHE A 147 -13.65 -3.02 -37.74
C PHE A 147 -15.07 -3.57 -37.81
N VAL A 148 -15.77 -3.59 -36.68
CA VAL A 148 -17.20 -3.88 -36.59
C VAL A 148 -17.95 -2.59 -36.29
N ALA A 149 -18.94 -2.28 -37.13
CA ALA A 149 -19.87 -1.19 -36.91
C ALA A 149 -20.98 -1.64 -35.96
N VAL A 150 -21.21 -0.88 -34.89
CA VAL A 150 -22.23 -1.14 -33.89
C VAL A 150 -23.18 0.07 -33.84
N ASP A 151 -24.49 -0.20 -33.98
CA ASP A 151 -25.56 0.80 -33.98
C ASP A 151 -26.66 0.50 -32.93
N SER A 152 -26.43 -0.54 -32.13
CA SER A 152 -27.34 -0.99 -31.07
C SER A 152 -26.72 -0.89 -29.67
N GLY A 153 -25.47 -0.41 -29.57
CA GLY A 153 -24.62 -0.53 -28.39
C GLY A 153 -24.29 -1.98 -27.99
N GLN A 154 -24.49 -2.95 -28.88
CA GLN A 154 -24.34 -4.37 -28.62
C GLN A 154 -23.60 -5.08 -29.76
N LEU A 155 -22.75 -6.05 -29.42
CA LEU A 155 -22.05 -6.89 -30.38
C LEU A 155 -22.37 -8.36 -30.13
N MET A 156 -22.73 -9.08 -31.18
CA MET A 156 -23.12 -10.47 -31.14
C MET A 156 -22.15 -11.34 -31.95
N ILE A 157 -21.75 -12.47 -31.38
CA ILE A 157 -20.96 -13.51 -32.03
C ILE A 157 -21.84 -14.76 -32.12
N THR A 158 -22.05 -15.24 -33.33
CA THR A 158 -22.84 -16.44 -33.62
C THR A 158 -22.33 -17.10 -34.89
N ASP A 159 -22.62 -18.39 -35.05
CA ASP A 159 -22.43 -19.06 -36.33
C ASP A 159 -23.48 -18.53 -37.32
N PRO A 160 -23.07 -18.02 -38.50
CA PRO A 160 -24.00 -17.57 -39.53
C PRO A 160 -25.08 -18.59 -39.91
N CYS A 161 -24.80 -19.90 -39.80
CA CYS A 161 -25.75 -20.96 -40.14
C CYS A 161 -26.98 -20.98 -39.22
N TYR A 162 -26.86 -20.46 -38.00
CA TYR A 162 -27.97 -20.40 -37.05
C TYR A 162 -28.86 -19.20 -37.25
N ILE A 163 -28.38 -18.13 -37.91
CA ILE A 163 -29.18 -16.92 -38.16
C ILE A 163 -30.44 -17.26 -38.97
N ASP A 164 -30.31 -18.05 -40.04
CA ASP A 164 -31.47 -18.38 -40.87
C ASP A 164 -32.36 -19.48 -40.27
N SER A 165 -31.82 -20.32 -39.39
CA SER A 165 -32.46 -21.57 -38.96
C SER A 165 -32.96 -21.57 -37.52
N GLN A 166 -32.46 -20.69 -36.67
CA GLN A 166 -32.73 -20.68 -35.22
C GLN A 166 -33.12 -19.29 -34.70
N TRP A 167 -32.97 -18.24 -35.51
CA TRP A 167 -33.31 -16.87 -35.09
C TRP A 167 -34.81 -16.73 -34.84
N GLN A 168 -35.14 -16.22 -33.66
CA GLN A 168 -36.52 -15.99 -33.23
C GLN A 168 -36.90 -14.52 -33.43
N ASP A 169 -38.15 -14.29 -33.83
CA ASP A 169 -38.73 -12.95 -34.01
C ASP A 169 -39.57 -12.59 -32.78
N ASP A 170 -38.88 -12.35 -31.67
CA ASP A 170 -39.50 -12.00 -30.40
C ASP A 170 -39.63 -10.49 -30.26
N ASP A 171 -40.78 -10.04 -29.75
CA ASP A 171 -41.01 -8.63 -29.44
C ASP A 171 -40.18 -8.18 -28.23
N LEU A 172 -39.53 -7.02 -28.37
CA LEU A 172 -38.76 -6.41 -27.29
C LEU A 172 -39.69 -5.62 -26.34
N GLU A 173 -39.93 -6.19 -25.16
CA GLU A 173 -40.70 -5.59 -24.09
C GLU A 173 -39.79 -5.15 -22.93
N ILE A 174 -39.34 -3.89 -22.95
CA ILE A 174 -38.58 -3.32 -21.84
C ILE A 174 -39.54 -2.76 -20.79
N LEU A 175 -39.65 -3.47 -19.67
CA LEU A 175 -40.37 -3.01 -18.48
C LEU A 175 -39.50 -2.01 -17.71
N ARG A 176 -39.94 -0.75 -17.66
CA ARG A 176 -39.37 0.26 -16.74
C ARG A 176 -40.31 0.39 -15.55
N LEU A 177 -39.94 -0.28 -14.47
CA LEU A 177 -40.70 -0.32 -13.23
C LEU A 177 -40.05 0.60 -12.20
N TYR A 178 -40.89 1.31 -11.46
CA TYR A 178 -40.49 2.17 -10.35
C TYR A 178 -41.29 1.75 -9.12
N LYS A 179 -40.63 1.67 -7.97
CA LYS A 179 -41.27 1.37 -6.70
C LYS A 179 -41.33 2.63 -5.85
N ASP A 180 -42.52 2.99 -5.40
CA ASP A 180 -42.70 4.06 -4.42
C ASP A 180 -42.32 3.56 -3.01
N VAL A 181 -41.48 4.33 -2.33
CA VAL A 181 -40.94 4.03 -1.00
C VAL A 181 -42.00 4.14 0.10
N GLU A 182 -43.00 5.02 -0.06
CA GLU A 182 -44.00 5.29 0.98
C GLU A 182 -45.13 4.28 1.00
N ASN A 183 -45.64 3.90 -0.17
CA ASN A 183 -46.83 3.06 -0.31
C ASN A 183 -46.52 1.67 -0.92
N SER A 184 -45.27 1.42 -1.34
CA SER A 184 -44.84 0.19 -2.03
C SER A 184 -45.59 -0.10 -3.33
N ASN A 185 -46.24 0.88 -3.94
CA ASN A 185 -46.86 0.74 -5.24
C ASN A 185 -45.81 0.67 -6.34
N VAL A 186 -46.07 -0.16 -7.35
CA VAL A 186 -45.22 -0.27 -8.55
C VAL A 186 -45.86 0.54 -9.66
N ILE A 187 -45.07 1.43 -10.24
CA ILE A 187 -45.45 2.31 -11.35
C ILE A 187 -44.68 1.86 -12.59
N GLN A 188 -45.35 1.76 -13.73
CA GLN A 188 -44.78 1.31 -14.99
C GLN A 188 -44.86 2.39 -16.07
N TYR A 189 -43.72 2.69 -16.70
CA TYR A 189 -43.67 3.53 -17.90
C TYR A 189 -44.39 2.86 -19.08
N GLY A 190 -45.17 3.62 -19.85
CA GLY A 190 -45.99 3.15 -20.98
C GLY A 190 -47.38 2.64 -20.58
N LYS A 191 -47.61 2.40 -19.28
CA LYS A 191 -48.92 2.01 -18.74
C LYS A 191 -49.51 3.10 -17.85
N ASP A 192 -48.75 3.52 -16.84
CA ASP A 192 -49.21 4.49 -15.84
C ASP A 192 -48.87 5.94 -16.22
N PHE A 193 -47.81 6.13 -17.02
CA PHE A 193 -47.41 7.41 -17.59
C PHE A 193 -46.59 7.20 -18.87
N ASN A 194 -46.66 8.15 -19.82
CA ASN A 194 -45.99 8.05 -21.12
C ASN A 194 -44.85 9.06 -21.29
N HIS A 195 -44.86 10.18 -20.56
CA HIS A 195 -43.73 11.12 -20.50
C HIS A 195 -43.34 11.37 -19.05
N TYR A 196 -42.05 11.57 -18.82
CA TYR A 196 -41.52 11.78 -17.47
C TYR A 196 -41.95 13.11 -16.82
N ASP A 197 -42.46 14.04 -17.64
CA ASP A 197 -43.02 15.32 -17.19
C ASP A 197 -44.54 15.25 -16.96
N ASP A 198 -45.20 14.16 -17.37
CA ASP A 198 -46.62 13.97 -17.10
C ASP A 198 -46.83 13.66 -15.61
N VAL A 199 -47.89 14.22 -15.05
CA VAL A 199 -48.34 13.88 -13.70
C VAL A 199 -48.86 12.45 -13.70
N ILE A 200 -48.32 11.61 -12.81
CA ILE A 200 -48.70 10.20 -12.74
C ILE A 200 -50.08 10.08 -12.09
N ASN A 201 -50.97 9.27 -12.67
CA ASN A 201 -52.28 9.02 -12.09
C ASN A 201 -52.15 8.47 -10.66
N GLY A 202 -52.72 9.18 -9.68
CA GLY A 202 -52.60 8.86 -8.25
C GLY A 202 -51.52 9.66 -7.49
N TYR A 203 -50.78 10.53 -8.18
CA TYR A 203 -49.78 11.43 -7.61
C TYR A 203 -50.03 12.88 -8.02
N ASP A 204 -49.60 13.84 -7.20
CA ASP A 204 -49.66 15.27 -7.51
C ASP A 204 -48.42 15.77 -8.27
N GLN A 205 -47.46 14.88 -8.54
CA GLN A 205 -46.13 15.19 -9.06
C GLN A 205 -45.82 14.35 -10.30
N SER A 206 -44.91 14.84 -11.15
CA SER A 206 -44.43 14.07 -12.32
C SER A 206 -43.40 13.01 -11.93
N ALA A 207 -43.15 12.04 -12.82
CA ALA A 207 -42.14 11.00 -12.59
C ALA A 207 -40.75 11.59 -12.31
N ASN A 208 -40.37 12.66 -13.02
CA ASN A 208 -39.11 13.38 -12.79
C ASN A 208 -39.04 13.99 -11.38
N GLN A 209 -40.13 14.61 -10.92
CA GLN A 209 -40.19 15.20 -9.58
C GLN A 209 -40.12 14.13 -8.48
N LEU A 210 -40.81 13.01 -8.69
CA LEU A 210 -40.82 11.87 -7.76
C LEU A 210 -39.43 11.21 -7.68
N LEU A 211 -38.76 11.00 -8.82
CA LEU A 211 -37.38 10.49 -8.88
C LEU A 211 -36.40 11.45 -8.19
N ALA A 212 -36.49 12.75 -8.47
CA ALA A 212 -35.61 13.76 -7.87
C ALA A 212 -35.81 13.89 -6.35
N SER A 213 -37.03 13.69 -5.87
CA SER A 213 -37.34 13.68 -4.43
C SER A 213 -36.94 12.38 -3.72
N GLY A 214 -36.57 11.33 -4.46
CA GLY A 214 -36.29 9.99 -3.92
C GLY A 214 -37.55 9.23 -3.46
N ARG A 215 -38.73 9.69 -3.85
CA ARG A 215 -40.01 9.05 -3.48
C ARG A 215 -40.25 7.77 -4.27
N ILE A 216 -39.75 7.70 -5.51
CA ILE A 216 -39.76 6.48 -6.31
C ILE A 216 -38.34 6.07 -6.67
N GLU A 217 -38.07 4.77 -6.61
CA GLU A 217 -36.79 4.16 -6.95
C GLU A 217 -36.98 3.23 -8.15
N ALA A 218 -36.01 3.24 -9.08
CA ALA A 218 -36.04 2.33 -10.23
C ALA A 218 -35.88 0.89 -9.74
N LEU A 219 -36.81 0.03 -10.14
CA LEU A 219 -36.76 -1.39 -9.83
C LEU A 219 -36.00 -2.10 -10.96
N GLU A 220 -34.89 -2.77 -10.61
CA GLU A 220 -34.19 -3.63 -11.56
C GLU A 220 -35.07 -4.83 -11.92
N VAL A 221 -35.29 -5.03 -13.22
CA VAL A 221 -36.00 -6.18 -13.75
C VAL A 221 -34.98 -7.19 -14.24
N ASP A 222 -35.07 -8.42 -13.74
CA ASP A 222 -34.28 -9.53 -14.23
C ASP A 222 -34.94 -10.12 -15.48
N TYR A 223 -34.22 -10.07 -16.60
CA TYR A 223 -34.66 -10.61 -17.89
C TYR A 223 -33.98 -11.93 -18.24
N THR A 224 -33.27 -12.57 -17.31
CA THR A 224 -32.49 -13.79 -17.59
C THR A 224 -33.35 -14.90 -18.21
N ASP A 225 -34.60 -15.05 -17.75
CA ASP A 225 -35.54 -16.05 -18.28
C ASP A 225 -36.10 -15.73 -19.68
N ARG A 226 -35.85 -14.53 -20.19
CA ARG A 226 -36.31 -14.06 -21.51
C ARG A 226 -35.18 -14.04 -22.56
N ILE A 227 -33.99 -14.53 -22.22
CA ILE A 227 -32.87 -14.56 -23.16
C ILE A 227 -33.09 -15.69 -24.17
N THR A 228 -33.44 -15.32 -25.40
CA THR A 228 -33.56 -16.20 -26.56
C THR A 228 -32.54 -15.80 -27.64
N PHE A 229 -32.37 -16.64 -28.66
CA PHE A 229 -31.57 -16.28 -29.85
C PHE A 229 -32.38 -15.37 -30.78
N SER A 230 -32.54 -14.12 -30.34
CA SER A 230 -33.30 -13.06 -31.02
C SER A 230 -32.71 -11.69 -30.69
N TYR A 231 -33.17 -10.65 -31.39
CA TYR A 231 -32.80 -9.27 -31.07
C TYR A 231 -33.29 -8.86 -29.66
N ALA A 232 -34.49 -9.29 -29.27
CA ALA A 232 -35.02 -9.02 -27.95
C ALA A 232 -34.18 -9.71 -26.86
N GLY A 233 -33.84 -10.99 -27.06
CA GLY A 233 -32.96 -11.76 -26.19
C GLY A 233 -31.58 -11.13 -26.04
N ALA A 234 -30.99 -10.66 -27.14
CA ALA A 234 -29.72 -9.93 -27.13
C ALA A 234 -29.79 -8.65 -26.29
N SER A 235 -30.89 -7.91 -26.39
CA SER A 235 -31.14 -6.71 -25.61
C SER A 235 -31.32 -7.03 -24.12
N TYR A 236 -32.08 -8.07 -23.78
CA TYR A 236 -32.25 -8.51 -22.39
C TYR A 236 -30.92 -8.91 -21.73
N ALA A 237 -30.07 -9.65 -22.46
CA ALA A 237 -28.75 -10.05 -21.98
C ALA A 237 -27.83 -8.86 -21.69
N THR A 238 -27.84 -7.84 -22.56
CA THR A 238 -26.98 -6.66 -22.44
C THR A 238 -27.53 -5.57 -21.50
N LEU A 239 -28.84 -5.56 -21.25
CA LEU A 239 -29.47 -4.73 -20.21
C LEU A 239 -29.13 -5.21 -18.79
N SER A 240 -28.74 -6.47 -18.63
CA SER A 240 -28.29 -7.00 -17.34
C SER A 240 -27.09 -6.21 -16.79
N ASN A 241 -26.92 -6.24 -15.46
CA ASN A 241 -25.76 -5.62 -14.80
C ASN A 241 -24.41 -6.21 -15.26
N LYS A 242 -24.40 -7.43 -15.78
CA LYS A 242 -23.21 -8.06 -16.36
C LYS A 242 -22.84 -7.45 -17.72
N GLY A 243 -23.84 -6.99 -18.48
CA GLY A 243 -23.65 -6.44 -19.81
C GLY A 243 -23.26 -7.47 -20.87
N TYR A 244 -23.44 -8.76 -20.62
CA TYR A 244 -23.23 -9.83 -21.61
C TYR A 244 -24.09 -11.06 -21.27
N GLY A 245 -24.31 -11.93 -22.25
CA GLY A 245 -25.03 -13.19 -22.05
C GLY A 245 -24.87 -14.19 -23.19
N SER A 246 -24.94 -15.48 -22.85
CA SER A 246 -25.05 -16.57 -23.81
C SER A 246 -26.50 -16.70 -24.26
N MET A 247 -26.71 -16.89 -25.55
CA MET A 247 -28.03 -17.09 -26.15
C MET A 247 -28.24 -18.58 -26.44
N PRO A 248 -29.34 -19.17 -25.95
CA PRO A 248 -29.65 -20.57 -26.21
C PRO A 248 -30.30 -20.78 -27.57
N PHE A 249 -30.17 -21.98 -28.10
CA PHE A 249 -30.98 -22.50 -29.21
C PHE A 249 -32.46 -22.59 -28.81
N GLU A 250 -33.36 -22.76 -29.79
CA GLU A 250 -34.80 -22.88 -29.56
C GLU A 250 -35.16 -24.01 -28.57
N LEU A 251 -34.40 -25.11 -28.58
CA LEU A 251 -34.56 -26.24 -27.67
C LEU A 251 -33.98 -26.01 -26.26
N GLY A 252 -33.42 -24.83 -25.99
CA GLY A 252 -32.90 -24.41 -24.68
C GLY A 252 -31.44 -24.81 -24.41
N HIS A 253 -30.73 -25.42 -25.36
CA HIS A 253 -29.31 -25.72 -25.24
C HIS A 253 -28.46 -24.46 -25.47
N GLU A 254 -27.35 -24.29 -24.76
CA GLU A 254 -26.44 -23.15 -24.97
C GLU A 254 -25.64 -23.28 -26.27
N GLY A 255 -25.20 -22.15 -26.82
CA GLY A 255 -24.24 -22.10 -27.93
C GLY A 255 -24.76 -21.51 -29.24
N ALA A 256 -25.99 -20.99 -29.28
CA ALA A 256 -26.49 -20.30 -30.47
C ALA A 256 -25.73 -19.00 -30.73
N GLY A 257 -25.35 -18.28 -29.66
CA GLY A 257 -24.42 -17.17 -29.75
C GLY A 257 -24.11 -16.54 -28.41
N ILE A 258 -23.30 -15.49 -28.42
CA ILE A 258 -23.00 -14.67 -27.25
C ILE A 258 -23.12 -13.20 -27.64
N VAL A 259 -23.68 -12.40 -26.75
CA VAL A 259 -23.79 -10.95 -26.93
C VAL A 259 -23.07 -10.21 -25.81
N VAL A 260 -22.47 -9.08 -26.14
CA VAL A 260 -21.80 -8.18 -25.21
C VAL A 260 -22.23 -6.75 -25.46
N ARG A 261 -22.33 -5.96 -24.39
CA ARG A 261 -22.58 -4.52 -24.43
C ARG A 261 -21.26 -3.79 -24.68
N THR A 262 -21.27 -2.83 -25.60
CA THR A 262 -20.11 -1.98 -25.86
C THR A 262 -19.96 -0.92 -24.76
N VAL A 263 -18.76 -0.37 -24.58
CA VAL A 263 -18.50 0.61 -23.49
C VAL A 263 -19.08 1.99 -23.83
N LEU A 264 -18.92 2.42 -25.09
CA LEU A 264 -19.31 3.76 -25.55
C LEU A 264 -20.62 3.78 -26.34
N GLY A 265 -21.30 2.63 -26.47
CA GLY A 265 -22.51 2.50 -27.28
C GLY A 265 -22.18 2.30 -28.76
N ASP A 266 -22.73 3.15 -29.61
CA ASP A 266 -22.60 3.02 -31.06
C ASP A 266 -21.24 3.51 -31.54
N GLY A 267 -20.67 2.85 -32.56
CA GLY A 267 -19.35 3.18 -33.07
C GLY A 267 -18.70 2.10 -33.92
N MET A 268 -17.42 2.33 -34.24
CA MET A 268 -16.57 1.41 -35.00
C MET A 268 -15.51 0.82 -34.08
N TYR A 269 -15.57 -0.49 -33.85
CA TYR A 269 -14.67 -1.17 -32.91
C TYR A 269 -13.67 -2.05 -33.65
N PRO A 270 -12.35 -1.91 -33.42
CA PRO A 270 -11.35 -2.73 -34.09
C PRO A 270 -11.32 -4.16 -33.53
N VAL A 271 -11.04 -5.10 -34.43
CA VAL A 271 -10.95 -6.53 -34.16
C VAL A 271 -9.54 -7.01 -34.46
N TYR A 272 -8.98 -7.77 -33.54
CA TYR A 272 -7.62 -8.30 -33.64
C TYR A 272 -7.64 -9.82 -33.54
N ALA A 273 -6.68 -10.46 -34.20
CA ALA A 273 -6.39 -11.87 -34.02
C ALA A 273 -4.95 -12.08 -33.53
N GLU A 274 -4.80 -13.00 -32.58
CA GLU A 274 -3.52 -13.62 -32.27
C GLU A 274 -3.38 -14.86 -33.16
N LYS A 275 -2.30 -14.90 -33.94
CA LYS A 275 -1.97 -15.99 -34.84
C LYS A 275 -0.70 -16.69 -34.37
N TYR A 276 -0.72 -18.01 -34.45
CA TYR A 276 0.44 -18.87 -34.23
C TYR A 276 0.61 -19.72 -35.47
N ASP A 277 1.77 -19.63 -36.13
CA ASP A 277 2.08 -20.40 -37.34
C ASP A 277 1.01 -20.19 -38.45
N GLY A 278 0.57 -18.93 -38.61
CA GLY A 278 -0.46 -18.52 -39.56
C GLY A 278 -1.90 -18.90 -39.17
N LYS A 279 -2.12 -19.73 -38.14
CA LYS A 279 -3.45 -20.12 -37.65
C LYS A 279 -3.94 -19.14 -36.60
N MET A 280 -5.18 -18.67 -36.73
CA MET A 280 -5.83 -17.83 -35.71
C MET A 280 -6.17 -18.68 -34.48
N VAL A 281 -5.65 -18.30 -33.32
CA VAL A 281 -5.95 -19.02 -32.05
C VAL A 281 -6.85 -18.21 -31.12
N ARG A 282 -6.83 -16.88 -31.25
CA ARG A 282 -7.66 -15.98 -30.46
C ARG A 282 -8.10 -14.82 -31.32
N VAL A 283 -9.37 -14.47 -31.20
CA VAL A 283 -9.93 -13.22 -31.73
C VAL A 283 -10.44 -12.41 -30.55
N TYR A 284 -10.15 -11.12 -30.52
CA TYR A 284 -10.66 -10.22 -29.50
C TYR A 284 -11.08 -8.87 -30.10
N PHE A 285 -12.11 -8.30 -29.49
CA PHE A 285 -12.70 -7.03 -29.86
C PHE A 285 -12.22 -5.97 -28.87
N ASN A 286 -11.68 -4.85 -29.36
CA ASN A 286 -11.38 -3.73 -28.49
C ASN A 286 -12.60 -2.81 -28.41
N LEU A 287 -13.25 -2.80 -27.25
CA LEU A 287 -14.50 -2.05 -27.01
C LEU A 287 -14.28 -0.66 -26.36
N LEU A 288 -13.02 -0.21 -26.26
CA LEU A 288 -12.60 1.08 -25.72
C LEU A 288 -12.30 2.11 -26.80
#